data_AF-Q1AUI5-F1
#
_entry.id   AF-Q1AUI5-F1
#
_cell.length_a   1.000
_cell.length_b   1.000
_cell.length_c   1.000
_cell.angle_alpha   90.00
_cell.angle_beta   90.00
_cell.angle_gamma   90.00
#
_symmetry.space_group_name_H-M   'P 1'
#
loop_
_entity.id
_entity.type
_entity.pdbx_description
1 polymer ?
#
loop_
_entity_poly.entity_id
_entity_poly.type
_entity_poly.pdbx_seq_one_letter_code
_entity_poly.pdbx_strand_id
1 'polypeptide(L)'
;MSGTPRSLLALTVGCAVAAAIFGFGAEVFSWRSAYAGEAGRVTLIQVSRLAVLVALAVLLALRGGWWGIPAAAAMALAATAAEWALFPIAYEWAALDDPEGYARRFGEVSRPGYGAWSTYDVIAALFAAALAQGLRTVAGVSPTGPRDG
;
A
#
# COMPACT_ATOMS: atom_id res chain seq x y z
N MET A 1 6.51 26.94 -16.51
CA MET A 1 7.48 25.97 -17.07
C MET A 1 7.14 24.55 -16.58
N SER A 2 6.69 23.68 -17.50
CA SER A 2 6.78 22.20 -17.56
C SER A 2 7.17 21.34 -16.32
N GLY A 3 6.43 21.42 -15.21
CA GLY A 3 6.65 20.57 -14.02
C GLY A 3 5.75 19.32 -13.88
N THR A 4 4.81 19.07 -14.79
CA THR A 4 3.59 18.30 -14.49
C THR A 4 3.76 16.76 -14.44
N PRO A 5 4.44 16.08 -15.39
CA PRO A 5 4.49 14.61 -15.39
C PRO A 5 5.65 14.03 -14.57
N ARG A 6 6.82 14.68 -14.58
CA ARG A 6 8.02 14.18 -13.87
C ARG A 6 7.87 14.29 -12.36
N SER A 7 7.20 15.33 -11.87
CA SER A 7 6.87 15.51 -10.44
C SER A 7 5.87 14.47 -9.95
N LEU A 8 4.80 14.22 -10.72
CA LEU A 8 3.83 13.18 -10.40
C LEU A 8 4.48 11.78 -10.41
N LEU A 9 5.32 11.47 -11.41
CA LEU A 9 6.05 10.22 -11.47
C LEU A 9 6.93 10.02 -10.23
N ALA A 10 7.71 11.03 -9.84
CA ALA A 10 8.55 10.96 -8.65
C ALA A 10 7.72 10.73 -7.37
N LEU A 11 6.57 11.42 -7.26
CA LEU A 11 5.65 11.22 -6.14
C LEU A 11 5.07 9.80 -6.13
N THR A 12 4.66 9.27 -7.30
CA THR A 12 4.16 7.89 -7.43
C THR A 12 5.19 6.88 -6.98
N VAL A 13 6.44 7.03 -7.41
CA VAL A 13 7.55 6.15 -6.99
C VAL A 13 7.77 6.26 -5.47
N GLY A 14 7.80 7.47 -4.93
CA GLY A 14 7.93 7.69 -3.49
C GLY A 14 6.80 7.03 -2.68
N CYS A 15 5.56 7.19 -3.12
CA CYS A 15 4.39 6.56 -2.51
C CYS A 15 4.46 5.03 -2.61
N ALA A 16 4.89 4.48 -3.75
CA ALA A 16 5.00 3.03 -3.93
C ALA A 16 6.06 2.42 -2.99
N VAL A 17 7.22 3.08 -2.86
CA VAL A 17 8.27 2.67 -1.93
C VAL A 17 7.78 2.77 -0.48
N ALA A 18 7.13 3.87 -0.11
CA ALA A 18 6.58 4.04 1.24
C ALA A 18 5.54 2.97 1.59
N ALA A 19 4.62 2.68 0.66
CA ALA A 19 3.63 1.63 0.80
C ALA A 19 4.28 0.25 0.94
N ALA A 20 5.28 -0.07 0.12
CA ALA A 20 5.99 -1.35 0.18
C ALA A 20 6.75 -1.55 1.50
N ILE A 21 7.42 -0.51 2.02
CA ILE A 21 8.11 -0.57 3.32
C ILE A 21 7.11 -0.78 4.44
N PHE A 22 6.00 -0.04 4.43
CA PHE A 22 4.96 -0.18 5.44
C PHE A 22 4.32 -1.57 5.38
N GLY A 23 3.99 -2.05 4.18
CA GLY A 23 3.40 -3.37 3.94
C GLY A 23 4.32 -4.51 4.37
N PHE A 24 5.61 -4.43 4.07
CA PHE A 24 6.60 -5.39 4.57
C PHE A 24 6.62 -5.44 6.10
N GLY A 25 6.66 -4.29 6.77
CA GLY A 25 6.58 -4.23 8.23
C GLY A 25 5.27 -4.83 8.78
N ALA A 26 4.15 -4.48 8.15
CA ALA A 26 2.84 -5.02 8.50
C ALA A 26 2.79 -6.55 8.39
N GLU A 27 3.40 -7.15 7.36
CA GLU A 27 3.51 -8.60 7.22
C GLU A 27 4.36 -9.23 8.33
N VAL A 28 5.55 -8.68 8.62
CA VAL A 28 6.42 -9.16 9.70
C VAL A 28 5.68 -9.16 11.05
N PHE A 29 5.02 -8.05 11.39
CA PHE A 29 4.28 -7.95 12.64
C PHE A 29 2.99 -8.79 12.65
N SER A 30 2.36 -9.00 11.50
CA SER A 30 1.22 -9.91 11.37
C SER A 30 1.63 -11.34 11.70
N TRP A 31 2.77 -11.81 11.16
CA TRP A 31 3.33 -13.13 11.49
C TRP A 31 3.64 -13.26 12.98
N ARG A 32 4.27 -12.26 13.60
CA ARG A 32 4.52 -12.23 15.06
C ARG A 32 3.24 -12.27 15.89
N SER A 33 2.21 -11.56 15.46
CA SER A 33 0.91 -11.54 16.13
C SER A 33 0.16 -12.86 15.97
N ALA A 34 0.21 -13.46 14.78
CA ALA A 34 -0.37 -14.77 14.52
C ALA A 34 0.33 -15.89 15.32
N TYR A 35 1.66 -15.79 15.48
CA TYR A 35 2.44 -16.70 16.31
C TYR A 35 2.03 -16.61 17.79
N ALA A 36 1.86 -15.39 18.30
CA ALA A 36 1.37 -15.14 19.66
C ALA A 36 -0.13 -15.47 19.88
N GLY A 37 -0.86 -15.86 18.84
CA GLY A 37 -2.30 -16.16 18.93
C GLY A 37 -3.20 -14.92 19.00
N GLU A 38 -2.68 -13.74 18.70
CA GLU A 38 -3.38 -12.46 18.81
C GLU A 38 -4.11 -12.10 17.50
N ALA A 39 -5.17 -12.84 17.17
CA ALA A 39 -5.91 -12.64 15.92
C ALA A 39 -6.43 -11.20 15.73
N GLY A 40 -6.88 -10.54 16.80
CA GLY A 40 -7.33 -9.14 16.75
C GLY A 40 -6.23 -8.15 16.33
N ARG A 41 -4.99 -8.42 16.75
CA ARG A 41 -3.83 -7.58 16.39
C ARG A 41 -3.45 -7.75 14.93
N VAL A 42 -3.56 -8.97 14.38
CA VAL A 42 -3.37 -9.24 12.93
C VAL A 42 -4.34 -8.40 12.11
N THR A 43 -5.63 -8.42 12.44
CA THR A 43 -6.65 -7.63 11.74
C THR A 43 -6.34 -6.13 11.80
N LEU A 44 -5.96 -5.61 12.97
CA LEU A 44 -5.63 -4.20 13.14
C LEU A 44 -4.42 -3.79 12.29
N ILE A 45 -3.38 -4.62 12.23
CA ILE A 45 -2.19 -4.39 11.40
C ILE A 45 -2.58 -4.34 9.92
N GLN A 46 -3.36 -5.31 9.44
CA GLN A 46 -3.77 -5.38 8.04
C GLN A 46 -4.71 -4.23 7.63
N VAL A 47 -5.61 -3.81 8.53
CA VAL A 47 -6.42 -2.60 8.32
C VAL A 47 -5.54 -1.35 8.28
N SER A 48 -4.53 -1.24 9.15
CA SER A 48 -3.61 -0.09 9.14
C SER A 48 -2.80 0.00 7.85
N ARG A 49 -2.34 -1.15 7.33
CA ARG A 49 -1.69 -1.29 6.02
C ARG A 49 -2.57 -0.77 4.91
N LEU A 50 -3.81 -1.24 4.85
CA LEU A 50 -4.78 -0.78 3.84
C LEU A 50 -5.06 0.72 3.97
N ALA A 51 -5.18 1.25 5.19
CA ALA A 51 -5.40 2.67 5.42
C ALA A 51 -4.24 3.53 4.91
N VAL A 52 -2.98 3.11 5.11
CA VAL A 52 -1.81 3.80 4.55
C VAL A 52 -1.83 3.78 3.03
N LEU A 53 -2.12 2.64 2.42
CA LEU A 53 -2.25 2.51 0.96
C LEU A 53 -3.31 3.48 0.41
N VAL A 54 -4.47 3.52 1.06
CA VAL A 54 -5.58 4.45 0.71
C VAL A 54 -5.16 5.91 0.87
N ALA A 55 -4.48 6.27 1.96
CA ALA A 55 -4.03 7.64 2.18
C ALA A 55 -3.05 8.10 1.09
N LEU A 56 -2.12 7.24 0.68
CA LEU A 56 -1.18 7.52 -0.41
C LEU A 56 -1.87 7.61 -1.78
N ALA A 57 -2.86 6.76 -2.04
CA ALA A 57 -3.69 6.85 -3.24
C ALA A 57 -4.47 8.18 -3.31
N VAL A 58 -5.06 8.60 -2.19
CA VAL A 58 -5.74 9.90 -2.07
C VAL A 58 -4.77 11.06 -2.29
N LEU A 59 -3.56 11.00 -1.71
CA LEU A 59 -2.52 12.00 -1.94
C LEU A 59 -2.20 12.15 -3.43
N LEU A 60 -2.02 11.04 -4.14
CA LEU A 60 -1.76 11.03 -5.58
C LEU A 60 -2.92 11.62 -6.38
N ALA A 61 -4.16 11.29 -6.04
CA ALA A 61 -5.35 11.86 -6.66
C ALA A 61 -5.45 13.39 -6.47
N LEU A 62 -5.21 13.87 -5.24
CA LEU A 62 -5.28 15.30 -4.93
C LEU A 62 -4.16 16.09 -5.62
N ARG A 63 -2.94 15.54 -5.71
CA ARG A 63 -1.79 16.22 -6.34
C ARG A 63 -1.74 16.08 -7.86
N GLY A 64 -2.18 14.94 -8.39
CA GLY A 64 -2.14 14.62 -9.83
C GLY A 64 -3.43 14.91 -10.58
N GLY A 65 -4.51 15.24 -9.88
CA GLY A 65 -5.84 15.37 -10.46
C GLY A 65 -6.30 14.07 -11.11
N TRP A 66 -6.82 14.15 -12.34
CA TRP A 66 -7.23 12.96 -13.10
C TRP A 66 -6.07 12.00 -13.42
N TRP A 67 -4.84 12.52 -13.59
CA TRP A 67 -3.64 11.69 -13.75
C TRP A 67 -3.19 11.05 -12.43
N GLY A 68 -3.68 11.55 -11.30
CA GLY A 68 -3.46 10.96 -9.99
C GLY A 68 -4.12 9.58 -9.82
N ILE A 69 -5.22 9.31 -10.53
CA ILE A 69 -5.91 8.01 -10.49
C ILE A 69 -5.06 6.87 -11.10
N PRO A 70 -4.59 6.96 -12.37
CA PRO A 70 -3.71 5.94 -12.92
C PRO A 70 -2.37 5.87 -12.18
N ALA A 71 -1.89 6.97 -11.60
CA ALA A 71 -0.73 6.97 -10.71
C ALA A 71 -0.99 6.14 -9.43
N ALA A 72 -2.15 6.30 -8.78
CA ALA A 72 -2.54 5.50 -7.63
C ALA A 72 -2.69 4.02 -7.98
N ALA A 73 -3.21 3.70 -9.16
CA ALA A 73 -3.29 2.33 -9.67
C ALA A 73 -1.90 1.70 -9.82
N ALA A 74 -0.98 2.43 -10.47
CA ALA A 74 0.40 1.99 -10.67
C ALA A 74 1.15 1.84 -9.34
N MET A 75 0.96 2.77 -8.41
CA MET A 75 1.49 2.70 -7.05
C MET A 75 0.99 1.46 -6.31
N ALA A 76 -0.32 1.19 -6.33
CA ALA A 76 -0.90 0.05 -5.65
C ALA A 76 -0.37 -1.27 -6.23
N LEU A 77 -0.36 -1.42 -7.55
CA LEU A 77 0.21 -2.59 -8.21
C LEU A 77 1.68 -2.80 -7.85
N ALA A 78 2.49 -1.74 -7.86
CA ALA A 78 3.91 -1.83 -7.54
C ALA A 78 4.16 -2.18 -6.07
N ALA A 79 3.46 -1.54 -5.14
CA ALA A 79 3.57 -1.81 -3.71
C ALA A 79 3.12 -3.23 -3.39
N THR A 80 1.95 -3.65 -3.88
CA THR A 80 1.43 -4.98 -3.64
C THR A 80 2.30 -6.07 -4.28
N ALA A 81 2.90 -5.82 -5.45
CA ALA A 81 3.87 -6.73 -6.05
C ALA A 81 5.15 -6.86 -5.21
N ALA A 82 5.65 -5.75 -4.65
CA ALA A 82 6.80 -5.78 -3.76
C ALA A 82 6.49 -6.59 -2.50
N GLU A 83 5.35 -6.35 -1.87
CA GLU A 83 4.93 -7.10 -0.68
C GLU A 83 4.75 -8.59 -0.98
N TRP A 84 4.11 -8.92 -2.09
CA TRP A 84 3.96 -10.30 -2.55
C TRP A 84 5.32 -10.99 -2.76
N ALA A 85 6.29 -10.28 -3.36
CA ALA A 85 7.63 -10.81 -3.58
C ALA A 85 8.39 -11.01 -2.26
N LEU A 86 8.21 -10.10 -1.31
CA LEU A 86 8.85 -10.10 0.00
C LEU A 86 8.15 -10.97 1.04
N PHE A 87 6.97 -11.53 0.74
CA PHE A 87 6.16 -12.28 1.69
C PHE A 87 6.93 -13.43 2.41
N PRO A 88 7.73 -14.28 1.72
CA PRO A 88 8.53 -15.30 2.41
C PRO A 88 9.62 -14.69 3.30
N ILE A 89 10.22 -13.58 2.86
CA ILE A 89 11.26 -12.87 3.62
C ILE A 89 10.67 -12.25 4.89
N ALA A 90 9.43 -11.73 4.81
CA ALA A 90 8.73 -11.19 5.96
C ALA A 90 8.46 -12.29 7.02
N TYR A 91 8.15 -13.51 6.59
CA TYR A 91 8.04 -14.67 7.47
C TYR A 91 9.39 -15.01 8.12
N GLU A 92 10.48 -15.10 7.33
CA GLU A 92 11.82 -15.38 7.86
C GLU A 92 12.26 -14.33 8.90
N TRP A 93 12.00 -13.05 8.63
CA TRP A 93 12.26 -11.96 9.56
C TRP A 93 11.43 -12.04 10.84
N ALA A 94 10.17 -12.46 10.71
CA ALA A 94 9.30 -12.67 11.87
C ALA A 94 9.80 -13.83 12.74
N ALA A 95 10.31 -14.89 12.11
CA ALA A 95 10.75 -16.13 12.75
C ALA A 95 12.16 -16.07 13.36
N LEU A 96 12.91 -14.96 13.21
CA LEU A 96 14.30 -14.84 13.70
C LEU A 96 14.48 -15.20 15.19
N ASP A 97 13.47 -14.90 16.02
CA ASP A 97 13.52 -15.13 17.46
C ASP A 97 13.19 -16.60 17.85
N ASP A 98 12.43 -17.32 17.01
CA ASP A 98 12.05 -18.73 17.24
C ASP A 98 11.76 -19.49 15.92
N PRO A 99 12.80 -19.85 15.13
CA PRO A 99 12.62 -20.48 13.83
C PRO A 99 11.89 -21.84 13.89
N GLU A 100 12.21 -22.66 14.90
CA GLU A 100 11.63 -24.00 15.07
C GLU A 100 10.17 -23.95 15.54
N GLY A 101 9.80 -22.98 16.38
CA GLY A 101 8.42 -22.75 16.78
C GLY A 101 7.55 -22.31 15.61
N TYR A 102 8.06 -21.40 14.77
CA TYR A 102 7.39 -20.97 13.55
C TYR A 102 7.21 -22.11 12.55
N ALA A 103 8.26 -22.90 12.29
CA ALA A 103 8.18 -24.05 11.39
C ALA A 103 7.16 -25.10 11.86
N ARG A 104 7.08 -25.36 13.17
CA ARG A 104 6.06 -26.28 13.74
C ARG A 104 4.63 -25.74 13.60
N ARG A 105 4.45 -24.42 13.69
CA ARG A 105 3.11 -23.80 13.67
C ARG A 105 2.57 -23.56 12.27
N PHE A 106 3.42 -23.09 11.36
CA PHE A 106 3.01 -22.62 10.03
C PHE A 106 3.51 -23.50 8.89
N GLY A 107 4.48 -24.38 9.14
CA GLY A 107 5.06 -25.25 8.12
C GLY A 107 5.84 -24.48 7.07
N GLU A 108 5.78 -24.97 5.83
CA GLU A 108 6.41 -24.32 4.68
C GLU A 108 5.52 -23.20 4.15
N VAL A 109 6.05 -21.96 4.15
CA VAL A 109 5.32 -20.77 3.72
C VAL A 109 5.59 -20.49 2.24
N SER A 110 4.54 -20.56 1.43
CA SER A 110 4.58 -20.23 0.01
C SER A 110 3.77 -18.98 -0.30
N ARG A 111 4.06 -18.33 -1.44
CA ARG A 111 3.35 -17.11 -1.85
C ARG A 111 1.94 -17.46 -2.31
N PRO A 112 0.90 -16.72 -1.87
CA PRO A 112 -0.43 -16.85 -2.42
C PRO A 112 -0.47 -16.41 -3.89
N GLY A 113 -1.53 -16.73 -4.64
CA GLY A 113 -1.67 -16.25 -6.02
C GLY A 113 -1.76 -14.71 -6.07
N TYR A 114 -0.92 -14.06 -6.89
CA TYR A 114 -0.83 -12.59 -6.93
C TYR A 114 -2.17 -11.91 -7.24
N GLY A 115 -2.97 -12.46 -8.15
CA GLY A 115 -4.27 -11.87 -8.51
C GLY A 115 -5.22 -11.77 -7.31
N ALA A 116 -5.32 -12.83 -6.50
CA ALA A 116 -6.13 -12.80 -5.28
C ALA A 116 -5.56 -11.83 -4.24
N TRP A 117 -4.23 -11.75 -4.15
CA TRP A 117 -3.50 -10.87 -3.24
C TRP A 117 -3.71 -9.37 -3.55
N SER A 118 -3.63 -8.98 -4.82
CA SER A 118 -3.67 -7.57 -5.23
C SER A 118 -5.06 -6.99 -5.45
N THR A 119 -6.09 -7.84 -5.61
CA THR A 119 -7.42 -7.37 -6.01
C THR A 119 -7.99 -6.34 -5.03
N TYR A 120 -7.95 -6.62 -3.73
CA TYR A 120 -8.54 -5.72 -2.73
C TYR A 120 -7.78 -4.39 -2.62
N ASP A 121 -6.45 -4.43 -2.66
CA ASP A 121 -5.59 -3.25 -2.62
C ASP A 121 -5.85 -2.31 -3.80
N VAL A 122 -5.89 -2.88 -5.01
CA VAL A 122 -6.10 -2.10 -6.23
C VAL A 122 -7.49 -1.49 -6.26
N ILE A 123 -8.52 -2.25 -5.89
CA ILE A 123 -9.89 -1.75 -5.81
C ILE A 123 -9.99 -0.62 -4.78
N ALA A 124 -9.45 -0.82 -3.57
CA ALA A 124 -9.49 0.19 -2.51
C ALA A 124 -8.77 1.48 -2.92
N ALA A 125 -7.56 1.36 -3.48
CA ALA A 125 -6.78 2.50 -3.93
C ALA A 125 -7.48 3.27 -5.06
N LEU A 126 -7.99 2.57 -6.09
CA LEU A 126 -8.68 3.18 -7.21
C LEU A 126 -9.98 3.86 -6.78
N PHE A 127 -10.79 3.20 -5.96
CA PHE A 127 -12.05 3.75 -5.49
C PHE A 127 -11.82 5.01 -4.64
N ALA A 128 -10.86 4.96 -3.70
CA ALA A 128 -10.53 6.11 -2.87
C ALA A 128 -9.96 7.27 -3.69
N ALA A 129 -9.07 6.99 -4.65
CA ALA A 129 -8.52 8.01 -5.53
C ALA A 129 -9.60 8.67 -6.40
N ALA A 130 -10.50 7.88 -6.97
CA ALA A 130 -11.61 8.38 -7.79
C ALA A 130 -12.59 9.21 -6.97
N LEU A 131 -12.96 8.75 -5.77
CA LEU A 131 -13.85 9.48 -4.86
C LEU A 131 -13.23 10.81 -4.42
N ALA A 132 -11.96 10.80 -3.99
CA ALA A 132 -11.25 12.00 -3.59
C ALA A 132 -11.16 13.03 -4.73
N GLN A 133 -10.87 12.55 -5.94
CA GLN A 133 -10.81 13.39 -7.13
C GLN A 133 -12.19 13.94 -7.53
N GLY A 134 -13.24 13.14 -7.40
CA GLY A 134 -14.63 13.58 -7.59
C GLY A 134 -15.04 14.67 -6.61
N LEU A 135 -14.80 14.45 -5.31
CA LEU A 135 -15.07 15.44 -4.25
C LEU A 135 -14.30 16.74 -4.48
N ARG A 136 -13.02 16.66 -4.86
CA ARG A 136 -12.20 17.83 -5.20
C ARG A 136 -12.79 18.63 -6.36
N THR A 137 -13.31 17.93 -7.38
CA THR A 137 -13.90 18.56 -8.56
C THR A 137 -15.21 19.26 -8.21
N VAL A 138 -16.07 18.64 -7.40
CA VAL A 138 -17.31 19.25 -6.88
C VAL A 138 -17.02 20.48 -6.02
N ALA A 139 -15.94 20.45 -5.23
CA ALA A 139 -15.53 21.56 -4.39
C ALA A 139 -14.81 22.70 -5.14
N GLY A 140 -14.56 22.57 -6.45
CA GLY A 140 -13.88 23.59 -7.26
C GLY A 140 -12.41 23.83 -6.88
N VAL A 141 -11.77 22.91 -6.15
CA VAL A 141 -10.39 23.07 -5.66
C VAL A 141 -9.39 22.71 -6.76
N SER A 142 -8.47 23.62 -7.11
CA SER A 142 -7.41 23.37 -8.10
C SER A 142 -6.36 22.37 -7.58
N PRO A 143 -5.88 21.40 -8.40
CA PRO A 143 -4.86 20.44 -7.98
C PRO A 143 -3.45 21.06 -7.93
N THR A 144 -3.26 22.24 -8.53
CA THR A 144 -1.97 22.93 -8.62
C THR A 144 -1.75 24.00 -7.55
N GLY A 145 -2.71 24.21 -6.63
CA GLY A 145 -2.69 25.35 -5.70
C GLY A 145 -3.00 26.71 -6.36
N PRO A 146 -3.03 27.82 -5.59
CA PRO A 146 -3.22 29.18 -6.10
C PRO A 146 -2.14 29.53 -7.13
N ARG A 147 -2.51 30.23 -8.20
CA ARG A 147 -1.61 30.59 -9.30
C ARG A 147 -0.82 31.88 -9.09
N ASP A 148 -0.96 32.53 -7.94
CA ASP A 148 -0.47 33.89 -7.72
C ASP A 148 0.50 33.94 -6.53
N GLY A 149 1.76 34.25 -6.88
CA GLY A 149 2.87 34.62 -6.01
C GLY A 149 3.92 35.29 -6.89
#